data_AF-A0A183M376-F1
#
_entry.id   AF-A0A183M376-F1
#
_cell.length_a   1.000
_cell.length_b   1.000
_cell.length_c   1.000
_cell.angle_alpha   90.00
_cell.angle_beta   90.00
_cell.angle_gamma   90.00
#
_symmetry.space_group_name_H-M   'P 1'
#
loop_
_entity.id
_entity.type
_entity.pdbx_description
1 polymer ?
#
loop_
_entity_poly.entity_id
_entity_poly.type
_entity_poly.pdbx_seq_one_letter_code
_entity_poly.pdbx_strand_id
1 'polypeptide(L)'
;MPVRSSQVIESGLGLGTGDHPIHPPGKTGDPFEIDYWPEPLDVKMEFRKGIMHIETLSDSPDRNQGNLINGTSGHNHNNETDVDQPMKKDLPEFTIPSLQTFFSDFDTIRTFVGDGPLKSFCYRRLTYLASKFQLHSLLNEARESIEQKRVSHRDFYNIRKVNYFKLSINTFSFVKFT
;
A
#
# COMPACT_ATOMS: atom_id res chain seq x y z
N MET A 1 37.40 3.95 -45.76
CA MET A 1 37.05 5.38 -45.75
C MET A 1 35.82 5.58 -46.64
N PRO A 2 34.76 6.30 -46.24
CA PRO A 2 34.31 6.68 -44.91
C PRO A 2 32.89 6.17 -44.58
N VAL A 3 32.58 6.10 -43.28
CA VAL A 3 31.23 5.92 -42.74
C VAL A 3 30.44 7.19 -43.00
N ARG A 4 29.27 7.06 -43.64
CA ARG A 4 28.39 8.20 -43.89
C ARG A 4 27.72 8.58 -42.57
N SER A 5 28.12 9.73 -42.03
CA SER A 5 27.55 10.36 -40.85
C SER A 5 26.03 10.46 -40.97
N SER A 6 25.32 10.04 -39.93
CA SER A 6 23.86 10.21 -39.83
C SER A 6 23.52 11.70 -39.87
N GLN A 7 22.78 12.12 -40.89
CA GLN A 7 22.17 13.43 -40.95
C GLN A 7 21.11 13.52 -39.84
N VAL A 8 21.28 14.49 -38.96
CA VAL A 8 20.20 14.98 -38.09
C VAL A 8 19.17 15.62 -39.01
N ILE A 9 18.01 14.99 -39.13
CA ILE A 9 16.85 15.61 -39.78
C ILE A 9 16.26 16.57 -38.75
N GLU A 10 16.65 17.84 -38.83
CA GLU A 10 15.86 18.90 -38.24
C GLU A 10 14.55 19.01 -39.03
N SER A 11 13.49 18.42 -38.49
CA SER A 11 12.12 18.76 -38.88
C SER A 11 11.49 19.54 -37.74
N GLY A 12 11.67 20.86 -37.79
CA GLY A 12 10.78 21.78 -37.09
C GLY A 12 9.37 21.61 -37.63
N LEU A 13 8.48 21.12 -36.78
CA LEU A 13 7.05 21.43 -36.75
C LEU A 13 6.62 21.23 -35.30
N GLY A 14 6.47 22.34 -34.57
CA GLY A 14 5.89 22.34 -33.25
C GLY A 14 4.47 21.78 -33.32
N LEU A 15 4.29 20.56 -32.80
CA LEU A 15 3.00 20.14 -32.30
C LEU A 15 3.08 20.21 -30.78
N GLY A 16 2.40 21.24 -30.27
CA GLY A 16 2.12 21.38 -28.85
C GLY A 16 1.47 20.11 -28.30
N THR A 17 1.85 19.83 -27.07
CA THR A 17 1.13 19.05 -26.07
C THR A 17 -0.36 18.88 -26.41
N GLY A 18 -0.69 17.78 -27.07
CA GLY A 18 -2.04 17.32 -27.36
C GLY A 18 -2.06 15.84 -26.96
N ASP A 19 -2.28 15.55 -25.69
CA ASP A 19 -3.62 15.42 -25.10
C ASP A 19 -4.32 14.18 -25.64
N HIS A 20 -4.37 13.15 -24.80
CA HIS A 20 -5.27 12.04 -25.02
C HIS A 20 -6.71 12.61 -25.11
N PRO A 21 -7.50 12.30 -26.16
CA PRO A 21 -8.71 13.06 -26.53
C PRO A 21 -9.83 13.16 -25.48
N ILE A 22 -9.71 12.40 -24.38
CA ILE A 22 -10.77 12.25 -23.38
C ILE A 22 -10.30 12.69 -21.99
N HIS A 23 -8.99 12.79 -21.72
CA HIS A 23 -8.45 13.30 -20.45
C HIS A 23 -6.99 13.74 -20.65
N PRO A 24 -6.74 15.02 -20.96
CA PRO A 24 -5.38 15.54 -20.90
C PRO A 24 -4.86 15.47 -19.46
N PRO A 25 -3.60 15.08 -19.23
CA PRO A 25 -3.00 15.12 -17.90
C PRO A 25 -2.95 16.58 -17.41
N GLY A 26 -3.54 16.86 -16.25
CA GLY A 26 -3.71 18.22 -15.73
C GLY A 26 -2.42 18.96 -15.32
N LYS A 27 -1.25 18.37 -15.54
CA LYS A 27 0.06 18.97 -15.20
C LYS A 27 1.01 18.81 -16.39
N THR A 28 1.64 19.91 -16.79
CA THR A 28 2.76 19.90 -17.74
C THR A 28 4.04 19.80 -16.93
N GLY A 29 4.58 18.59 -16.80
CA GLY A 29 5.74 18.25 -15.96
C GLY A 29 5.96 16.73 -15.94
N ASP A 30 6.96 16.25 -15.19
CA ASP A 30 7.06 14.80 -14.95
C ASP A 30 5.84 14.35 -14.14
N PRO A 31 5.00 13.43 -14.64
CA PRO A 31 3.80 12.98 -13.93
C PRO A 31 4.10 12.28 -12.58
N PHE A 32 5.36 11.94 -12.30
CA PHE A 32 5.82 11.38 -11.04
C PHE A 32 6.47 12.42 -10.10
N GLU A 33 6.55 13.69 -10.53
CA GLU A 33 7.04 14.78 -9.69
C GLU A 33 6.03 15.09 -8.59
N ILE A 34 6.54 15.17 -7.35
CA ILE A 34 5.72 15.40 -6.16
C ILE A 34 5.59 16.91 -5.96
N ASP A 35 4.45 17.48 -6.30
CA ASP A 35 4.17 18.92 -6.11
C ASP A 35 4.02 19.34 -4.63
N TYR A 36 3.66 18.39 -3.77
CA TYR A 36 3.35 18.66 -2.37
C TYR A 36 4.14 17.72 -1.46
N TRP A 37 5.09 18.31 -0.75
CA TRP A 37 5.69 17.68 0.43
C TRP A 37 4.83 18.00 1.65
N PRO A 38 4.42 17.00 2.45
CA PRO A 38 3.72 17.27 3.70
C PRO A 38 4.61 18.06 4.66
N GLU A 39 3.99 18.93 5.47
CA GLU A 39 4.69 19.69 6.50
C GLU A 39 5.45 18.75 7.47
N PRO A 40 6.68 19.10 7.89
CA PRO A 40 7.44 18.33 8.86
C PRO A 40 6.65 18.19 10.17
N LEU A 41 6.51 16.96 10.64
CA LEU A 41 5.86 16.66 11.91
C LEU A 41 6.93 16.47 12.99
N ASP A 42 6.84 17.24 14.07
CA ASP A 42 7.75 17.17 15.21
C ASP A 42 7.49 15.91 16.05
N VAL A 43 8.09 14.80 15.62
CA VAL A 43 7.98 13.48 16.25
C VAL A 43 9.32 12.95 16.71
N LYS A 44 9.31 12.22 17.82
CA LYS A 44 10.42 11.41 18.29
C LYS A 44 10.17 9.95 17.87
N MET A 45 11.15 9.36 17.20
CA MET A 45 11.12 7.93 16.84
C MET A 45 11.99 7.14 17.83
N GLU A 46 11.45 6.09 18.41
CA GLU A 46 12.17 5.23 19.37
C GLU A 46 11.87 3.76 19.12
N PHE A 47 12.90 2.90 19.12
CA PHE A 47 12.70 1.46 19.05
C PHE A 47 12.58 0.88 20.46
N ARG A 48 11.39 0.37 20.81
CA ARG A 48 11.15 -0.34 22.07
C ARG A 48 10.94 -1.82 21.78
N LYS A 49 11.83 -2.66 22.30
CA LYS A 49 11.78 -4.13 22.11
C LYS A 49 11.72 -4.54 20.63
N GLY A 50 12.40 -3.80 19.75
CA GLY A 50 12.44 -4.07 18.30
C GLY A 50 11.24 -3.52 17.51
N ILE A 51 10.30 -2.84 18.16
CA ILE A 51 9.15 -2.19 17.51
C ILE A 51 9.37 -0.68 17.51
N MET A 52 9.25 -0.05 16.34
CA MET A 52 9.35 1.41 16.20
C MET A 52 8.11 2.08 16.77
N HIS A 53 8.31 3.00 17.70
CA HIS A 53 7.29 3.86 18.30
C HIS A 53 7.52 5.28 17.80
N ILE A 54 6.44 5.99 17.50
CA ILE A 54 6.45 7.39 17.05
C ILE A 54 5.66 8.17 18.10
N GLU A 55 6.33 9.07 18.82
CA GLU A 55 5.72 9.91 19.86
C GLU A 55 5.72 11.36 19.40
N THR A 56 4.62 12.09 19.58
CA THR A 56 4.64 13.53 19.34
C THR A 56 5.38 14.21 20.48
N LEU A 57 6.17 15.26 20.20
CA LEU A 57 6.84 16.02 21.26
C LEU A 57 5.86 16.68 22.25
N SER A 58 4.56 16.68 21.93
CA SER A 58 3.49 17.23 22.76
C SER A 58 2.92 16.27 23.82
N ASP A 59 3.32 14.99 23.80
CA ASP A 59 2.80 13.93 24.69
C ASP A 59 3.78 13.54 25.82
N SER A 60 4.73 14.41 26.16
CA SER A 60 5.62 14.18 27.30
C SER A 60 4.81 13.99 28.60
N PRO A 61 5.01 12.89 29.36
CA PRO A 61 4.13 12.51 30.48
C PRO A 61 4.32 13.32 31.77
N ASP A 62 5.11 14.40 31.77
CA ASP A 62 5.36 15.21 32.96
C ASP A 62 4.27 16.27 33.22
N ARG A 63 3.01 15.85 33.30
CA ARG A 63 1.94 16.67 33.89
C ARG A 63 1.36 16.03 35.14
N ASN A 64 2.07 16.26 36.25
CA ASN A 64 1.58 16.53 37.60
C ASN A 64 0.26 15.85 38.02
N GLN A 65 0.37 14.68 38.63
CA GLN A 65 -0.53 14.30 39.72
C GLN A 65 0.02 14.95 41.01
N GLY A 66 -0.20 16.26 41.14
CA GLY A 66 0.22 17.08 42.28
C GLY A 66 -0.98 17.83 42.85
N ASN A 67 -1.47 17.33 43.98
CA ASN A 67 -2.47 17.90 44.89
C ASN A 67 -2.55 19.45 44.90
N LEU A 68 -3.75 20.02 44.76
CA LEU A 68 -4.12 21.29 45.40
C LEU A 68 -5.58 21.26 45.89
N ILE A 69 -5.72 21.06 47.20
CA ILE A 69 -6.80 21.58 48.04
C ILE A 69 -6.53 23.06 48.32
N ASN A 70 -7.48 23.95 48.00
CA ASN A 70 -7.95 25.12 48.77
C ASN A 70 -8.68 26.10 47.85
N GLY A 71 -9.89 26.50 48.25
CA GLY A 71 -10.81 27.28 47.44
C GLY A 71 -10.57 28.79 47.45
N THR A 72 -11.42 29.48 46.69
CA THR A 72 -12.18 30.73 46.97
C THR A 72 -12.40 31.52 45.66
N SER A 73 -13.59 32.10 45.54
CA SER A 73 -14.24 32.75 44.39
C SER A 73 -13.58 34.07 43.90
N GLY A 74 -13.71 34.40 42.61
CA GLY A 74 -13.30 35.72 42.06
C GLY A 74 -13.44 35.90 40.54
N HIS A 75 -14.61 36.40 40.11
CA HIS A 75 -14.99 37.23 38.94
C HIS A 75 -14.04 37.53 37.73
N ASN A 76 -14.63 37.31 36.54
CA ASN A 76 -14.77 38.15 35.33
C ASN A 76 -13.65 38.44 34.31
N HIS A 77 -14.03 38.07 33.07
CA HIS A 77 -13.97 38.74 31.75
C HIS A 77 -12.66 39.19 31.09
N ASN A 78 -12.44 38.51 29.95
CA ASN A 78 -12.03 38.97 28.62
C ASN A 78 -10.59 39.45 28.46
N ASN A 79 -9.82 38.67 27.69
CA ASN A 79 -9.13 39.18 26.52
C ASN A 79 -8.98 38.07 25.48
N GLU A 80 -9.54 38.34 24.30
CA GLU A 80 -9.23 37.67 23.06
C GLU A 80 -7.72 37.80 22.81
N THR A 81 -7.04 36.67 22.78
CA THR A 81 -5.83 36.50 21.99
C THR A 81 -6.07 35.25 21.16
N ASP A 82 -6.51 35.46 19.93
CA ASP A 82 -6.48 34.50 18.83
C ASP A 82 -5.00 34.23 18.52
N VAL A 83 -4.35 33.49 19.43
CA VAL A 83 -3.06 32.88 19.17
C VAL A 83 -3.39 31.63 18.40
N ASP A 84 -3.07 31.67 17.12
CA ASP A 84 -3.04 30.57 16.17
C ASP A 84 -2.30 29.38 16.83
N GLN A 85 -3.04 28.60 17.62
CA GLN A 85 -2.52 27.37 18.20
C GLN A 85 -2.37 26.43 17.02
N PRO A 86 -1.16 25.92 16.73
CA PRO A 86 -1.00 24.94 15.67
C PRO A 86 -1.94 23.79 15.99
N MET A 87 -2.96 23.60 15.14
CA MET A 87 -3.92 22.53 15.27
C MET A 87 -3.14 21.25 15.54
N LYS A 88 -3.27 20.68 16.75
CA LYS A 88 -2.66 19.39 17.09
C LYS A 88 -3.18 18.39 16.07
N LYS A 89 -2.33 18.06 15.09
CA LYS A 89 -2.62 17.03 14.11
C LYS A 89 -2.33 15.71 14.81
N ASP A 90 -3.29 15.28 15.62
CA ASP A 90 -3.20 14.02 16.35
C ASP A 90 -2.93 12.90 15.34
N LEU A 91 -1.83 12.18 15.53
CA LEU A 91 -1.55 11.03 14.68
C LEU A 91 -2.66 10.00 14.90
N PRO A 92 -3.07 9.25 13.86
CA PRO A 92 -3.95 8.11 14.06
C PRO A 92 -3.36 7.18 15.11
N GLU A 93 -4.11 6.96 16.19
CA GLU A 93 -3.72 6.07 17.28
C GLU A 93 -3.70 4.63 16.76
N PHE A 94 -2.49 4.07 16.62
CA PHE A 94 -2.31 2.67 16.24
C PHE A 94 -2.08 1.83 17.49
N THR A 95 -2.99 0.89 17.75
CA THR A 95 -2.76 -0.13 18.78
C THR A 95 -1.74 -1.14 18.26
N ILE A 96 -0.52 -1.04 18.75
CA ILE A 96 0.55 -1.98 18.43
C ILE A 96 0.38 -3.21 19.34
N PRO A 97 0.12 -4.42 18.80
CA PRO A 97 0.03 -5.62 19.62
C PRO A 97 1.39 -5.93 20.26
N SER A 98 1.37 -6.33 21.53
CA SER A 98 2.59 -6.77 22.21
C SER A 98 3.09 -8.08 21.60
N LEU A 99 4.40 -8.31 21.68
CA LEU A 99 5.01 -9.58 21.25
C LEU A 99 4.36 -10.79 21.95
N GLN A 100 3.98 -10.65 23.22
CA GLN A 100 3.31 -11.72 23.98
C GLN A 100 1.92 -12.02 23.42
N THR A 101 1.16 -10.98 23.06
CA THR A 101 -0.15 -11.13 22.41
C THR A 101 -0.01 -11.89 21.10
N PHE A 102 0.96 -11.52 20.28
CA PHE A 102 1.24 -12.22 19.02
C PHE A 102 1.51 -13.72 19.22
N PHE A 103 2.36 -14.09 20.19
CA PHE A 103 2.64 -15.50 20.46
C PHE A 103 1.43 -16.25 21.01
N SER A 104 0.63 -15.62 21.89
CA SER A 104 -0.62 -16.20 22.40
C SER A 104 -1.61 -16.51 21.26
N ASP A 105 -1.78 -15.57 20.33
CA ASP A 105 -2.66 -15.75 19.18
C ASP A 105 -2.10 -16.81 18.22
N PHE A 106 -0.78 -16.82 18.03
CA PHE A 106 -0.10 -17.83 17.22
C PHE A 106 -0.28 -19.24 17.78
N ASP A 107 -0.15 -19.42 19.10
CA ASP A 107 -0.37 -20.70 19.76
C ASP A 107 -1.84 -21.15 19.66
N THR A 108 -2.77 -20.20 19.69
CA THR A 108 -4.20 -20.46 19.45
C THR A 108 -4.43 -21.02 18.04
N ILE A 109 -3.87 -20.35 17.02
CA ILE A 109 -3.95 -20.82 15.63
C ILE A 109 -3.28 -22.18 15.48
N ARG A 110 -2.11 -22.36 16.10
CA ARG A 110 -1.38 -23.63 16.09
C ARG A 110 -2.20 -24.77 16.70
N THR A 111 -2.98 -24.48 17.73
CA THR A 111 -3.90 -25.46 18.35
C THR A 111 -5.00 -25.87 17.38
N PHE A 112 -5.63 -24.93 16.66
CA PHE A 112 -6.61 -25.26 15.62
C PHE A 112 -6.00 -26.04 14.46
N VAL A 113 -4.81 -25.66 14.02
CA VAL A 113 -4.07 -26.41 13.01
C VAL A 113 -3.67 -27.78 13.54
N GLY A 114 -3.49 -27.97 14.85
CA GLY A 114 -3.21 -29.24 15.52
C GLY A 114 -4.43 -30.14 15.69
N ASP A 115 -5.64 -29.60 15.62
CA ASP A 115 -6.88 -30.34 15.85
C ASP A 115 -7.22 -31.35 14.73
N GLY A 116 -7.52 -32.60 15.10
CA GLY A 116 -7.73 -33.73 14.18
C GLY A 116 -9.11 -33.72 13.49
N PRO A 117 -10.21 -33.58 14.25
CA PRO A 117 -11.55 -33.38 13.73
C PRO A 117 -11.66 -32.19 12.77
N LEU A 118 -11.13 -31.01 13.14
CA LEU A 118 -11.14 -29.83 12.28
C LEU A 118 -10.38 -30.06 10.97
N LYS A 119 -9.19 -30.68 11.01
CA LYS A 119 -8.45 -31.06 9.79
C LYS A 119 -9.28 -31.96 8.87
N SER A 120 -9.88 -33.01 9.43
CA SER A 120 -10.66 -33.99 8.67
C SER A 120 -11.89 -33.33 8.03
N PHE A 121 -12.53 -32.42 8.76
CA PHE A 121 -13.65 -31.61 8.25
C PHE A 121 -13.23 -30.69 7.10
N CYS A 122 -12.15 -29.92 7.28
CA CYS A 122 -11.61 -29.04 6.24
C CYS A 122 -11.19 -29.83 5.00
N TYR A 123 -10.51 -30.97 5.18
CA TYR A 123 -10.11 -31.85 4.08
C TYR A 123 -11.33 -32.32 3.28
N ARG A 124 -12.38 -32.82 3.94
CA ARG A 124 -13.63 -33.23 3.26
C ARG A 124 -14.25 -32.09 2.46
N ARG A 125 -14.28 -30.87 3.00
CA ARG A 125 -14.83 -29.69 2.31
C ARG A 125 -13.99 -29.27 1.11
N LEU A 126 -12.66 -29.26 1.24
CA LEU A 126 -11.75 -28.95 0.14
C LEU A 126 -11.88 -29.99 -0.97
N THR A 127 -11.94 -31.27 -0.63
CA THR A 127 -12.16 -32.35 -1.60
C THR A 127 -13.51 -32.20 -2.32
N TYR A 128 -14.59 -31.92 -1.58
CA TYR A 128 -15.89 -31.65 -2.18
C TYR A 128 -15.85 -30.47 -3.17
N LEU A 129 -15.22 -29.36 -2.78
CA LEU A 129 -15.09 -28.18 -3.64
C LEU A 129 -14.24 -28.49 -4.89
N ALA A 130 -13.16 -29.25 -4.74
CA ALA A 130 -12.33 -29.69 -5.87
C ALA A 130 -13.14 -30.56 -6.83
N SER A 131 -13.87 -31.57 -6.35
CA SER A 131 -14.72 -32.42 -7.18
C SER A 131 -15.85 -31.64 -7.85
N LYS A 132 -16.46 -30.67 -7.14
CA LYS A 132 -17.47 -29.78 -7.70
C LYS A 132 -16.90 -28.94 -8.85
N PHE A 133 -15.68 -28.41 -8.70
CA PHE A 133 -14.99 -27.66 -9.75
C PHE A 133 -14.60 -28.53 -10.95
N GLN A 134 -14.15 -29.76 -10.70
CA GLN A 134 -13.87 -30.73 -11.77
C GLN A 134 -15.12 -31.03 -12.59
N LEU A 135 -16.26 -31.29 -11.94
CA LEU A 135 -17.52 -31.49 -12.63
C LEU A 135 -17.95 -30.25 -13.42
N HIS A 136 -17.82 -29.05 -12.83
CA HIS A 136 -18.09 -27.80 -13.54
C HIS A 136 -17.26 -27.68 -14.81
N SER A 137 -15.96 -27.96 -14.72
CA SER A 137 -15.05 -27.90 -15.88
C SER A 137 -15.49 -28.88 -16.97
N LEU A 138 -15.78 -30.15 -16.61
CA LEU A 138 -16.24 -31.17 -17.56
C LEU A 138 -17.54 -30.78 -18.28
N LEU A 139 -18.51 -30.20 -17.55
CA LEU A 139 -19.81 -29.85 -18.13
C LEU A 139 -19.77 -28.55 -18.96
N ASN A 140 -18.84 -27.63 -18.67
CA ASN A 140 -18.85 -26.29 -19.24
C ASN A 140 -17.68 -25.98 -20.18
N GLU A 141 -16.69 -26.87 -20.31
CA GLU A 141 -15.48 -26.65 -21.10
C GLU A 141 -15.77 -26.12 -22.52
N ALA A 142 -16.68 -26.77 -23.25
CA ALA A 142 -17.03 -26.36 -24.61
C ALA A 142 -17.66 -24.96 -24.64
N ARG A 143 -18.54 -24.65 -23.67
CA ARG A 143 -19.19 -23.34 -23.56
C ARG A 143 -18.16 -22.25 -23.26
N GLU A 144 -17.29 -22.48 -22.29
CA GLU A 144 -16.22 -21.55 -21.91
C GLU A 144 -15.24 -21.31 -23.08
N SER A 145 -14.88 -22.35 -23.83
CA SER A 145 -14.02 -22.24 -25.01
C SER A 145 -14.63 -21.34 -26.10
N ILE A 146 -15.94 -21.46 -26.33
CA ILE A 146 -16.65 -20.61 -27.31
C ILE A 146 -16.66 -19.15 -26.84
N GLU A 147 -16.97 -18.90 -25.56
CA GLU A 147 -17.00 -17.53 -25.04
C GLU A 147 -15.61 -16.86 -25.07
N GLN A 148 -14.53 -17.61 -24.84
CA GLN A 148 -13.17 -17.10 -25.00
C GLN A 148 -12.88 -16.71 -26.46
N LYS A 149 -13.26 -17.56 -27.43
CA LYS A 149 -13.06 -17.30 -28.86
C LYS A 149 -13.84 -16.09 -29.37
N ARG A 150 -14.97 -15.75 -28.74
CA ARG A 150 -15.75 -14.55 -29.07
C ARG A 150 -15.03 -13.25 -28.73
N VAL A 151 -14.00 -13.29 -27.87
CA VAL A 151 -13.21 -12.12 -27.48
C VAL A 151 -11.77 -12.24 -27.99
N SER A 152 -11.58 -12.00 -29.29
CA SER A 152 -10.32 -12.20 -30.00
C SER A 152 -9.10 -11.50 -29.39
N HIS A 153 -9.28 -10.34 -28.76
CA HIS A 153 -8.17 -9.53 -28.21
C HIS A 153 -7.86 -9.81 -26.72
N ARG A 154 -8.60 -10.72 -26.06
CA ARG A 154 -8.41 -11.07 -24.63
C ARG A 154 -7.88 -12.50 -24.52
N ASP A 155 -6.68 -12.72 -25.04
CA ASP A 155 -5.98 -14.01 -25.03
C ASP A 155 -4.87 -14.06 -23.97
N PHE A 156 -4.17 -15.19 -23.90
CA PHE A 156 -3.08 -15.37 -22.95
C PHE A 156 -1.97 -14.32 -23.09
N TYR A 157 -1.74 -13.71 -24.25
CA TYR A 157 -0.65 -12.73 -24.40
C TYR A 157 -1.08 -11.33 -24.00
N ASN A 158 -2.32 -10.96 -24.29
CA ASN A 158 -2.83 -9.61 -24.11
C ASN A 158 -3.40 -9.34 -22.71
N ILE A 159 -3.69 -10.37 -21.90
CA ILE A 159 -4.10 -10.16 -20.50
C ILE A 159 -2.93 -9.68 -19.63
N ARG A 160 -3.18 -8.65 -18.81
CA ARG A 160 -2.21 -8.17 -17.82
C ARG A 160 -2.04 -9.19 -16.70
N LYS A 161 -0.79 -9.54 -16.41
CA LYS A 161 -0.42 -10.51 -15.36
C LYS A 161 0.54 -9.82 -14.41
N VAL A 162 0.25 -9.92 -13.13
CA VAL A 162 1.11 -9.40 -12.06
C VAL A 162 1.91 -10.56 -11.51
N ASN A 163 3.23 -10.38 -11.45
CA ASN A 163 4.12 -11.33 -10.80
C ASN A 163 4.16 -11.02 -9.31
N TYR A 164 3.60 -11.89 -8.47
CA TYR A 164 3.58 -11.69 -7.01
C TYR A 164 4.92 -12.05 -6.35
N PHE A 165 5.75 -12.86 -7.01
CA PHE A 165 7.04 -13.33 -6.49
C PHE A 165 8.13 -13.29 -7.57
N LYS A 166 8.72 -12.11 -7.82
CA LYS A 166 9.91 -11.99 -8.69
C LYS A 166 10.71 -10.72 -8.38
N LEU A 167 11.82 -10.85 -7.66
CA LEU A 167 13.00 -10.01 -7.89
C LEU A 167 13.83 -10.72 -8.95
N SER A 168 13.73 -10.29 -10.20
CA SER A 168 14.55 -10.85 -11.28
C SER A 168 15.05 -9.72 -12.14
N ILE A 169 16.30 -9.37 -11.92
CA ILE A 169 17.15 -8.78 -12.94
C ILE A 169 17.60 -9.97 -13.79
N ASN A 170 17.24 -9.99 -15.06
CA ASN A 170 17.67 -11.04 -15.96
C ASN A 170 19.14 -10.77 -16.31
N THR A 171 20.07 -11.47 -15.65
CA THR A 171 21.53 -11.31 -15.85
C THR A 171 22.00 -11.62 -17.27
N PHE A 172 21.13 -12.20 -18.12
CA PHE A 172 21.46 -12.49 -19.51
C PHE A 172 21.38 -11.29 -20.46
N SER A 173 20.85 -10.13 -20.03
CA SER A 173 20.95 -8.88 -20.82
C SER A 173 22.22 -8.07 -20.53
N PHE A 174 23.05 -8.47 -19.57
CA PHE A 174 24.24 -7.68 -19.16
C PHE A 174 25.52 -7.98 -19.97
N VAL A 175 25.51 -8.97 -20.85
CA VAL A 175 26.72 -9.38 -21.64
C VAL A 175 26.73 -8.80 -23.06
N LYS A 176 25.99 -7.72 -23.33
CA LYS A 176 26.00 -7.02 -24.64
C LYS A 176 26.41 -5.54 -24.57
N PHE A 177 27.13 -5.15 -23.51
CA PHE A 177 27.81 -3.87 -23.42
C PHE A 177 29.28 -4.08 -23.03
N THR A 178 30.08 -4.54 -23.99
CA THR A 178 31.55 -4.35 -24.05
C THR A 178 31.95 -4.23 -25.50
#